data_AF-A0A7Y3P3D8-F1
#
_entry.id   AF-A0A7Y3P3D8-F1
#
_cell.length_a   1.000
_cell.length_b   1.000
_cell.length_c   1.000
_cell.angle_alpha   90.00
_cell.angle_beta   90.00
_cell.angle_gamma   90.00
#
_symmetry.space_group_name_H-M   'P 1'
#
loop_
_entity.id
_entity.type
_entity.pdbx_description
1 polymer ?
#
loop_
_entity_poly.entity_id
_entity_poly.type
_entity_poly.pdbx_seq_one_letter_code
_entity_poly.pdbx_strand_id
1 'polypeptide(L)'
;MATDLSSGSAANPRFAYILDDDQMAQGSTLGAPRCTVVLKPTGAIAKIYSPDAGFDYFGALGISFWDRRSTLRLTRHGGEFHIHPERQDYTYQLNNGVHVHEQVFAYNAGGQEAASVPPPAAYYRVHLKNASTAPVSFDIYGFCELRGNTSQDVQVRFDAELGGIVVWNQSVPSHVRLFSTLAPATSWDTNSDRARLVAHESPGVLSNTVESLGSDPVGALHTAIDLQPDEERWVEYLCVLSPVSVTDLAAARKRCPPGKKALHETSAYYWNYLSQS
;
A
#
# COMPACT_ATOMS: atom_id res chain seq x y z
N MET A 1 -4.14 19.69 25.21
CA MET A 1 -5.17 18.79 24.64
C MET A 1 -5.47 19.29 23.23
N ALA A 2 -4.78 18.73 22.24
CA ALA A 2 -5.03 19.03 20.84
C ALA A 2 -5.66 17.78 20.22
N THR A 3 -6.98 17.79 20.10
CA THR A 3 -7.75 16.87 19.28
C THR A 3 -8.13 17.63 18.01
N ASP A 4 -7.39 17.42 16.94
CA ASP A 4 -7.87 17.67 15.58
C ASP A 4 -7.06 16.86 14.55
N LEU A 5 -7.41 15.57 14.43
CA LEU A 5 -7.09 14.76 13.26
C LEU A 5 -8.30 14.87 12.33
N SER A 6 -8.28 15.92 11.50
CA SER A 6 -9.23 16.24 10.43
C SER A 6 -10.26 15.15 10.14
N SER A 7 -11.43 15.34 10.74
CA SER A 7 -12.70 14.60 10.60
C SER A 7 -12.76 13.50 9.52
N GLY A 8 -12.81 12.24 10.00
CA GLY A 8 -13.23 11.10 9.16
C GLY A 8 -13.23 9.73 9.83
N SER A 9 -12.54 9.58 10.97
CA SER A 9 -12.70 8.41 11.85
C SER A 9 -12.31 8.86 13.25
N ALA A 10 -13.30 9.16 14.09
CA ALA A 10 -13.06 9.21 15.53
C ALA A 10 -12.84 7.76 15.99
N ALA A 11 -11.69 7.17 15.66
CA ALA A 11 -11.22 5.96 16.30
C ALA A 11 -11.03 6.34 17.77
N ASN A 12 -11.81 5.71 18.65
CA ASN A 12 -11.68 5.89 20.08
C ASN A 12 -10.24 5.54 20.46
N PRO A 13 -9.42 6.48 20.99
CA PRO A 13 -7.99 6.25 21.26
C PRO A 13 -7.72 5.16 22.30
N ARG A 14 -8.77 4.53 22.86
CA ARG A 14 -8.68 3.53 23.93
C ARG A 14 -7.99 2.21 23.56
N PHE A 15 -7.70 1.92 22.28
CA PHE A 15 -7.06 0.65 21.88
C PHE A 15 -5.96 0.79 20.83
N ALA A 16 -5.38 1.98 20.67
CA ALA A 16 -4.19 2.14 19.85
C ALA A 16 -2.95 2.08 20.73
N TYR A 17 -1.95 1.27 20.36
CA TYR A 17 -0.61 1.46 20.88
C TYR A 17 0.04 2.58 20.10
N ILE A 18 0.54 3.59 20.80
CA ILE A 18 1.19 4.75 20.21
C ILE A 18 2.68 4.65 20.54
N LEU A 19 3.52 4.71 19.51
CA LEU A 19 4.97 4.56 19.62
C LEU A 19 5.64 5.64 18.76
N ASP A 20 6.69 6.26 19.28
CA ASP A 20 7.59 7.05 18.45
C ASP A 20 8.28 6.13 17.42
N ASP A 21 8.65 6.67 16.26
CA ASP A 21 9.22 5.88 15.16
C ASP A 21 10.56 5.20 15.51
N ASP A 22 11.32 5.76 16.46
CA ASP A 22 12.56 5.18 16.99
C ASP A 22 12.33 4.10 18.07
N GLN A 23 11.10 3.97 18.57
CA GLN A 23 10.71 2.96 19.57
C GLN A 23 10.15 1.68 18.92
N MET A 24 9.84 1.72 17.62
CA MET A 24 9.27 0.56 16.93
C MET A 24 10.35 -0.48 16.63
N ALA A 25 10.47 -1.49 17.51
CA ALA A 25 11.44 -2.58 17.35
C ALA A 25 11.01 -3.65 16.32
N GLN A 26 9.71 -3.87 16.16
CA GLN A 26 9.13 -4.87 15.26
C GLN A 26 7.86 -4.33 14.60
N GLY A 27 7.61 -4.72 13.35
CA GLY A 27 6.39 -4.34 12.65
C GLY A 27 5.16 -5.18 13.05
N SER A 28 3.97 -4.69 12.72
CA SER A 28 2.69 -5.33 13.05
C SER A 28 2.32 -6.45 12.05
N THR A 29 1.41 -7.33 12.48
CA THR A 29 0.73 -8.28 11.58
C THR A 29 -0.77 -7.98 11.60
N LEU A 30 -1.33 -7.71 10.43
CA LEU A 30 -2.73 -7.32 10.25
C LEU A 30 -3.47 -8.43 9.50
N GLY A 31 -4.57 -8.91 10.07
CA GLY A 31 -5.32 -10.04 9.54
C GLY A 31 -6.64 -9.64 8.87
N ALA A 32 -7.04 -10.43 7.89
CA ALA A 32 -8.39 -10.53 7.36
C ALA A 32 -8.65 -12.01 7.01
N PRO A 33 -9.90 -12.45 6.82
CA PRO A 33 -10.21 -13.88 6.62
C PRO A 33 -9.41 -14.56 5.50
N ARG A 34 -9.06 -13.82 4.44
CA ARG A 34 -8.36 -14.36 3.25
C ARG A 34 -7.02 -13.70 2.96
N CYS A 35 -6.54 -12.81 3.82
CA CYS A 35 -5.34 -11.99 3.61
C CYS A 35 -4.65 -11.71 4.94
N THR A 36 -3.33 -11.74 4.97
CA THR A 36 -2.52 -11.29 6.10
C THR A 36 -1.43 -10.38 5.59
N VAL A 37 -1.30 -9.21 6.20
CA VAL A 37 -0.27 -8.23 5.87
C VAL A 37 0.73 -8.19 7.03
N VAL A 38 2.00 -8.44 6.73
CA VAL A 38 3.09 -8.31 7.71
C VAL A 38 3.84 -7.04 7.41
N LEU A 39 4.02 -6.19 8.42
CA LEU A 39 4.69 -4.90 8.32
C LEU A 39 6.11 -4.98 8.88
N LYS A 40 6.96 -4.10 8.37
CA LYS A 40 8.28 -3.79 8.92
C LYS A 40 8.14 -2.70 10.00
N PRO A 41 9.16 -2.55 10.87
CA PRO A 41 9.19 -1.42 11.81
C PRO A 41 9.21 -0.05 11.13
N THR A 42 9.55 0.00 9.83
CA THR A 42 9.58 1.24 9.04
C THR A 42 8.22 1.66 8.46
N GLY A 43 7.15 0.93 8.79
CA GLY A 43 5.80 1.08 8.20
C GLY A 43 5.59 0.36 6.86
N ALA A 44 6.67 0.00 6.17
CA ALA A 44 6.58 -0.72 4.89
C ALA A 44 5.98 -2.13 5.07
N ILE A 45 5.28 -2.62 4.06
CA ILE A 45 4.86 -4.02 4.02
C ILE A 45 6.10 -4.90 3.78
N ALA A 46 6.27 -5.92 4.62
CA ALA A 46 7.28 -6.95 4.45
C ALA A 46 6.83 -8.04 3.48
N LYS A 47 5.56 -8.46 3.60
CA LYS A 47 4.94 -9.46 2.74
C LYS A 47 3.42 -9.46 2.89
N ILE A 48 2.75 -10.04 1.90
CA ILE A 48 1.31 -10.27 1.90
C ILE A 48 1.04 -11.75 1.64
N TYR A 49 0.35 -12.39 2.58
CA TYR A 49 0.06 -13.81 2.60
C TYR A 49 -1.43 -14.07 2.38
N SER A 50 -1.76 -15.14 1.66
CA SER A 50 -3.15 -15.62 1.55
C SER A 50 -3.27 -17.00 2.20
N PRO A 51 -4.07 -17.14 3.27
CA PRO A 51 -4.36 -18.44 3.88
C PRO A 51 -4.97 -19.43 2.90
N ASP A 52 -5.91 -18.99 2.07
CA ASP A 52 -6.57 -19.82 1.06
C ASP A 52 -5.59 -20.39 0.03
N ALA A 53 -4.63 -19.56 -0.38
CA ALA A 53 -3.69 -19.93 -1.43
C ALA A 53 -2.46 -20.67 -0.86
N GLY A 54 -2.15 -20.46 0.43
CA GLY A 54 -1.04 -21.12 1.13
C GLY A 54 0.34 -20.53 0.82
N PHE A 55 0.43 -19.32 0.26
CA PHE A 55 1.71 -18.70 -0.11
C PHE A 55 1.72 -17.17 0.07
N ASP A 56 2.93 -16.59 0.12
CA ASP A 56 3.14 -15.15 0.12
C ASP A 56 3.04 -14.66 -1.33
N TYR A 57 1.98 -13.94 -1.66
CA TYR A 57 1.74 -13.52 -3.04
C TYR A 57 2.40 -12.18 -3.38
N PHE A 58 2.77 -11.36 -2.41
CA PHE A 58 3.68 -10.22 -2.62
C PHE A 58 4.79 -10.22 -1.58
N GLY A 59 5.97 -9.76 -2.01
CA GLY A 59 7.09 -9.45 -1.11
C GLY A 59 6.95 -8.06 -0.52
N ALA A 60 8.09 -7.37 -0.34
CA ALA A 60 8.08 -6.04 0.26
C ALA A 60 7.33 -5.02 -0.61
N LEU A 61 6.50 -4.18 0.01
CA LEU A 61 5.95 -2.96 -0.58
C LEU A 61 6.31 -1.77 0.30
N GLY A 62 6.98 -0.79 -0.28
CA GLY A 62 7.30 0.47 0.40
C GLY A 62 7.09 1.67 -0.50
N ILE A 63 6.91 2.83 0.13
CA ILE A 63 6.79 4.11 -0.57
C ILE A 63 8.03 4.98 -0.33
N SER A 64 8.40 5.74 -1.36
CA SER A 64 9.48 6.71 -1.28
C SER A 64 9.08 8.00 -2.00
N PHE A 65 9.70 9.10 -1.58
CA PHE A 65 9.40 10.45 -2.01
C PHE A 65 10.66 11.15 -2.50
N TRP A 66 10.57 11.86 -3.62
CA TRP A 66 11.65 12.70 -4.14
C TRP A 66 11.13 14.08 -4.51
N ASP A 67 11.92 15.11 -4.20
CA ASP A 67 11.64 16.46 -4.64
C ASP A 67 11.79 16.54 -6.16
N ARG A 68 10.78 17.08 -6.86
CA ARG A 68 10.78 17.04 -8.33
C ARG A 68 11.84 17.96 -8.93
N ARG A 69 12.19 19.05 -8.24
CA ARG A 69 13.11 20.07 -8.76
C ARG A 69 14.57 19.69 -8.54
N SER A 70 14.91 19.29 -7.33
CA SER A 70 16.27 18.93 -6.93
C SER A 70 16.62 17.47 -7.19
N THR A 71 15.61 16.64 -7.48
CA THR A 71 15.70 15.18 -7.66
C THR A 71 16.24 14.42 -6.44
N LEU A 72 16.36 15.10 -5.30
CA LEU A 72 16.83 14.52 -4.06
C LEU A 72 15.70 13.84 -3.30
N ARG A 73 16.04 12.73 -2.64
CA ARG A 73 15.11 12.01 -1.78
C ARG A 73 14.65 12.90 -0.62
N LEU A 74 13.34 12.95 -0.39
CA LEU A 74 12.77 13.63 0.76
C LEU A 74 12.94 12.74 2.00
N THR A 75 13.55 13.29 3.04
CA THR A 75 13.79 12.59 4.30
C THR A 75 12.62 12.77 5.25
N ARG A 76 12.35 11.71 6.03
CA ARG A 76 11.35 11.70 7.09
C ARG A 76 11.95 12.34 8.34
N HIS A 77 11.16 13.12 9.07
CA HIS A 77 11.55 13.78 10.30
C HIS A 77 10.54 13.51 11.41
N GLY A 78 11.00 12.79 12.43
CA GLY A 78 10.15 12.27 13.50
C GLY A 78 9.04 11.38 12.95
N GLY A 79 8.27 10.81 13.85
CA GLY A 79 7.05 10.12 13.47
C GLY A 79 6.45 9.36 14.62
N GLU A 80 5.20 8.97 14.43
CA GLU A 80 4.43 8.25 15.42
C GLU A 80 3.64 7.14 14.72
N PHE A 81 3.78 5.93 15.22
CA PHE A 81 2.99 4.77 14.82
C PHE A 81 1.79 4.61 15.74
N HIS A 82 0.60 4.47 15.14
CA HIS A 82 -0.62 4.12 15.87
C HIS A 82 -1.04 2.73 15.42
N ILE A 83 -0.91 1.76 16.32
CA ILE A 83 -1.22 0.36 16.04
C ILE A 83 -2.62 0.07 16.56
N HIS A 84 -3.57 -0.03 15.64
CA HIS A 84 -4.94 -0.46 15.90
C HIS A 84 -5.10 -1.96 15.63
N PRO A 85 -6.15 -2.61 16.16
CA PRO A 85 -6.43 -4.02 15.84
C PRO A 85 -6.56 -4.30 14.34
N GLU A 86 -7.16 -3.38 13.60
CA GLU A 86 -7.50 -3.56 12.19
C GLU A 86 -6.52 -2.91 11.20
N ARG A 87 -5.67 -1.99 11.68
CA ARG A 87 -4.80 -1.18 10.83
C ARG A 87 -3.57 -0.68 11.58
N GLN A 88 -2.56 -0.29 10.84
CA GLN A 88 -1.46 0.52 11.35
C GLN A 88 -1.45 1.87 10.64
N ASP A 89 -1.44 2.94 11.42
CA ASP A 89 -1.23 4.28 10.93
C ASP A 89 0.22 4.71 11.24
N TYR A 90 0.85 5.48 10.34
CA TYR A 90 2.16 6.09 10.55
C TYR A 90 2.12 7.55 10.10
N THR A 91 2.33 8.47 11.05
CA THR A 91 2.31 9.91 10.78
C THR A 91 3.69 10.50 10.97
N TYR A 92 4.15 11.30 10.01
CA TYR A 92 5.45 11.98 10.06
C TYR A 92 5.48 13.20 9.14
N GLN A 93 6.57 13.97 9.19
CA GLN A 93 6.79 15.11 8.31
C GLN A 93 7.97 14.85 7.36
N LEU A 94 7.84 15.28 6.10
CA LEU A 94 8.93 15.34 5.14
C LEU A 94 9.71 16.65 5.27
N ASN A 95 11.00 16.66 4.93
CA ASN A 95 11.87 17.83 4.99
C ASN A 95 11.45 19.03 4.11
N ASN A 96 10.46 18.85 3.21
CA ASN A 96 9.85 19.92 2.44
C ASN A 96 8.56 20.51 3.08
N GLY A 97 8.22 20.09 4.29
CA GLY A 97 7.05 20.59 5.04
C GLY A 97 5.75 19.83 4.82
N VAL A 98 5.75 18.76 4.01
CA VAL A 98 4.56 17.91 3.81
C VAL A 98 4.36 16.99 5.01
N HIS A 99 3.18 17.02 5.60
CA HIS A 99 2.73 16.02 6.57
C HIS A 99 2.22 14.79 5.82
N VAL A 100 2.69 13.62 6.24
CA VAL A 100 2.33 12.34 5.67
C VAL A 100 1.63 11.51 6.72
N HIS A 101 0.50 10.91 6.34
CA HIS A 101 -0.20 9.92 7.13
C HIS A 101 -0.41 8.66 6.28
N GLU A 102 0.38 7.64 6.56
CA GLU A 102 0.28 6.33 5.95
C GLU A 102 -0.72 5.47 6.73
N GLN A 103 -1.56 4.71 6.03
CA GLN A 103 -2.49 3.75 6.62
C GLN A 103 -2.39 2.41 5.89
N VAL A 104 -2.10 1.35 6.63
CA VAL A 104 -1.98 0.00 6.08
C VAL A 104 -2.97 -0.94 6.75
N PHE A 105 -3.71 -1.72 5.97
CA PHE A 105 -4.66 -2.73 6.47
C PHE A 105 -4.96 -3.83 5.46
N ALA A 106 -5.35 -5.00 5.98
CA ALA A 106 -5.94 -6.08 5.19
C ALA A 106 -7.46 -5.85 5.10
N TYR A 107 -8.03 -5.91 3.90
CA TYR A 107 -9.45 -5.59 3.72
C TYR A 107 -10.35 -6.66 4.31
N ASN A 108 -11.26 -6.22 5.19
CA ASN A 108 -12.30 -7.06 5.76
C ASN A 108 -13.62 -6.29 5.79
N ALA A 109 -14.74 -6.95 5.54
CA ALA A 109 -16.08 -6.40 5.68
C ALA A 109 -17.02 -7.43 6.33
N GLY A 110 -16.44 -8.48 6.96
CA GLY A 110 -17.18 -9.64 7.43
C GLY A 110 -17.66 -10.53 6.29
N GLY A 111 -18.78 -11.22 6.52
CA GLY A 111 -19.37 -12.18 5.59
C GLY A 111 -19.37 -13.59 6.18
N GLN A 112 -20.53 -14.25 6.14
CA GLN A 112 -20.70 -15.62 6.60
C GLN A 112 -20.65 -16.61 5.43
N GLU A 113 -21.04 -16.18 4.24
CA GLU A 113 -21.02 -16.99 3.03
C GLU A 113 -19.78 -16.70 2.19
N ALA A 114 -19.21 -17.72 1.55
CA ALA A 114 -17.96 -17.60 0.78
C ALA A 114 -17.99 -16.48 -0.29
N ALA A 115 -19.13 -16.28 -0.95
CA ALA A 115 -19.30 -15.22 -1.94
C ALA A 115 -19.32 -13.80 -1.33
N SER A 116 -19.72 -13.69 -0.06
CA SER A 116 -19.78 -12.44 0.70
C SER A 116 -18.43 -12.07 1.32
N VAL A 117 -17.57 -13.04 1.61
CA VAL A 117 -16.23 -12.78 2.17
C VAL A 117 -15.40 -11.97 1.18
N PRO A 118 -14.83 -10.81 1.60
CA PRO A 118 -13.99 -9.96 0.75
C PRO A 118 -12.87 -10.73 0.06
N PRO A 119 -12.48 -10.31 -1.16
CA PRO A 119 -11.30 -10.89 -1.80
C PRO A 119 -10.03 -10.64 -0.97
N PRO A 120 -8.99 -11.47 -1.12
CA PRO A 120 -7.68 -11.20 -0.53
C PRO A 120 -7.14 -9.87 -1.05
N ALA A 121 -7.18 -8.84 -0.21
CA ALA A 121 -6.74 -7.50 -0.58
C ALA A 121 -6.05 -6.79 0.58
N ALA A 122 -5.03 -6.00 0.25
CA ALA A 122 -4.30 -5.14 1.18
C ALA A 122 -4.22 -3.72 0.62
N TYR A 123 -4.46 -2.75 1.48
CA TYR A 123 -4.43 -1.33 1.14
C TYR A 123 -3.23 -0.67 1.80
N TYR A 124 -2.55 0.19 1.04
CA TYR A 124 -1.55 1.13 1.54
C TYR A 124 -1.99 2.51 1.08
N ARG A 125 -2.55 3.29 2.00
CA ARG A 125 -3.11 4.62 1.74
C ARG A 125 -2.16 5.67 2.28
N VAL A 126 -1.98 6.76 1.55
CA VAL A 126 -1.06 7.83 1.90
C VAL A 126 -1.81 9.13 1.76
N HIS A 127 -2.06 9.80 2.88
CA HIS A 127 -2.56 11.16 2.91
C HIS A 127 -1.38 12.12 3.00
N LEU A 128 -1.42 13.13 2.13
CA LEU A 128 -0.39 14.14 1.98
C LEU A 128 -1.05 15.48 2.24
N LYS A 129 -0.50 16.27 3.16
CA LYS A 129 -0.94 17.64 3.41
C LYS A 129 0.25 18.58 3.38
N ASN A 130 0.17 19.62 2.55
CA ASN A 130 1.19 20.67 2.57
C ASN A 130 0.94 21.60 3.77
N ALA A 131 1.73 21.44 4.84
CA ALA A 131 1.67 22.28 6.02
C ALA A 131 2.63 23.49 5.96
N SER A 132 3.31 23.68 4.82
CA SER A 132 4.21 24.82 4.62
C SER A 132 3.46 26.03 4.04
N THR A 133 4.12 27.19 4.05
CA THR A 133 3.58 28.42 3.46
C THR A 133 3.85 28.55 1.96
N ALA A 134 4.50 27.57 1.33
CA ALA A 134 4.89 27.61 -0.08
C ALA A 134 4.31 26.41 -0.84
N PRO A 135 4.05 26.54 -2.16
CA PRO A 135 3.73 25.39 -2.99
C PRO A 135 4.88 24.37 -3.00
N VAL A 136 4.53 23.09 -3.05
CA VAL A 136 5.50 21.98 -3.11
C VAL A 136 5.20 21.04 -4.28
N SER A 137 6.24 20.54 -4.92
CA SER A 137 6.16 19.61 -6.05
C SER A 137 7.11 18.45 -5.83
N PHE A 138 6.58 17.24 -5.76
CA PHE A 138 7.35 16.03 -5.47
C PHE A 138 6.71 14.80 -6.11
N ASP A 139 7.47 13.73 -6.17
CA ASP A 139 7.06 12.48 -6.78
C ASP A 139 6.99 11.39 -5.70
N ILE A 140 5.91 10.62 -5.69
CA ILE A 140 5.73 9.45 -4.84
C ILE A 140 5.81 8.19 -5.69
N TYR A 141 6.56 7.20 -5.21
CA TYR A 141 6.72 5.90 -5.84
C TYR A 141 6.32 4.80 -4.87
N GLY A 142 5.45 3.90 -5.31
CA GLY A 142 5.21 2.62 -4.66
C GLY A 142 6.02 1.54 -5.34
N PHE A 143 6.96 0.93 -4.62
CA PHE A 143 7.78 -0.18 -5.11
C PHE A 143 7.32 -1.48 -4.47
N CYS A 144 6.97 -2.46 -5.29
CA CYS A 144 6.48 -3.76 -4.84
C CYS A 144 7.33 -4.90 -5.39
N GLU A 145 7.84 -5.78 -4.53
CA GLU A 145 8.41 -7.05 -4.95
C GLU A 145 7.30 -8.00 -5.40
N LEU A 146 7.25 -8.26 -6.71
CA LEU A 146 6.09 -8.87 -7.35
C LEU A 146 6.07 -10.38 -7.23
N ARG A 147 7.15 -11.06 -6.80
CA ARG A 147 7.20 -12.53 -6.72
C ARG A 147 6.53 -13.09 -5.46
N GLY A 148 6.69 -12.44 -4.32
CA GLY A 148 6.46 -13.09 -3.03
C GLY A 148 7.36 -14.32 -2.86
N ASN A 149 6.83 -15.45 -2.40
CA ASN A 149 7.58 -16.70 -2.23
C ASN A 149 7.27 -17.77 -3.30
N THR A 150 6.67 -17.38 -4.44
CA THR A 150 6.37 -18.30 -5.55
C THR A 150 7.60 -18.61 -6.40
N SER A 151 7.45 -19.49 -7.40
CA SER A 151 8.48 -19.81 -8.40
C SER A 151 9.06 -18.56 -9.09
N GLN A 152 10.27 -18.67 -9.65
CA GLN A 152 10.96 -17.53 -10.30
C GLN A 152 10.46 -17.21 -11.72
N ASP A 153 9.56 -18.01 -12.26
CA ASP A 153 8.97 -17.88 -13.60
C ASP A 153 7.84 -16.83 -13.66
N VAL A 154 8.09 -15.69 -13.02
CA VAL A 154 7.11 -14.62 -12.86
C VAL A 154 6.91 -13.89 -14.20
N GLN A 155 5.67 -13.82 -14.63
CA GLN A 155 5.20 -13.08 -15.79
C GLN A 155 4.48 -11.82 -15.32
N VAL A 156 4.67 -10.74 -16.07
CA VAL A 156 4.15 -9.42 -15.71
C VAL A 156 3.58 -8.71 -16.92
N ARG A 157 2.47 -8.01 -16.73
CA ARG A 157 1.93 -7.05 -17.69
C ARG A 157 1.30 -5.88 -16.96
N PHE A 158 1.23 -4.72 -17.60
CA PHE A 158 0.37 -3.65 -17.12
C PHE A 158 -1.03 -3.78 -17.70
N ASP A 159 -2.03 -3.44 -16.89
CA ASP A 159 -3.44 -3.45 -17.24
C ASP A 159 -4.05 -2.11 -16.83
N ALA A 160 -4.35 -1.28 -17.82
CA ALA A 160 -4.87 0.06 -17.60
C ALA A 160 -6.29 0.05 -17.01
N GLU A 161 -7.11 -0.96 -17.33
CA GLU A 161 -8.47 -1.08 -16.79
C GLU A 161 -8.45 -1.48 -15.32
N LEU A 162 -7.50 -2.32 -14.93
CA LEU A 162 -7.27 -2.69 -13.52
C LEU A 162 -6.41 -1.66 -12.77
N GLY A 163 -5.84 -0.68 -13.49
CA GLY A 163 -5.06 0.43 -12.94
C GLY A 163 -3.69 0.04 -12.40
N GLY A 164 -3.08 -1.03 -12.93
CA GLY A 164 -1.83 -1.52 -12.35
C GLY A 164 -1.18 -2.72 -13.03
N ILE A 165 -0.24 -3.28 -12.30
CA ILE A 165 0.65 -4.36 -12.74
C ILE A 165 0.02 -5.70 -12.35
N VAL A 166 -0.34 -6.49 -13.36
CA VAL A 166 -0.85 -7.86 -13.23
C VAL A 166 0.32 -8.83 -13.32
N VAL A 167 0.35 -9.77 -12.39
CA VAL A 167 1.47 -10.70 -12.21
C VAL A 167 0.93 -12.11 -12.05
N TRP A 168 1.59 -13.09 -12.64
CA TRP A 168 1.32 -14.51 -12.47
C TRP A 168 2.61 -15.32 -12.61
N ASN A 169 2.57 -16.61 -12.30
CA ASN A 169 3.66 -17.54 -12.57
C ASN A 169 3.35 -18.36 -13.81
N GLN A 170 4.33 -18.58 -14.70
CA GLN A 170 4.13 -19.42 -15.90
C GLN A 170 3.71 -20.85 -15.53
N SER A 171 4.26 -21.40 -14.44
CA SER A 171 3.94 -22.72 -13.87
C SER A 171 2.57 -22.79 -13.21
N VAL A 172 2.03 -21.65 -12.75
CA VAL A 172 0.72 -21.59 -12.09
C VAL A 172 -0.06 -20.36 -12.60
N PRO A 173 -0.55 -20.40 -13.84
CA PRO A 173 -1.16 -19.23 -14.49
C PRO A 173 -2.51 -18.82 -13.88
N SER A 174 -3.14 -19.68 -13.07
CA SER A 174 -4.37 -19.37 -12.33
C SER A 174 -4.13 -18.43 -11.14
N HIS A 175 -2.91 -18.38 -10.60
CA HIS A 175 -2.58 -17.54 -9.45
C HIS A 175 -2.17 -16.16 -9.94
N VAL A 176 -3.16 -15.27 -10.02
CA VAL A 176 -2.99 -13.93 -10.56
C VAL A 176 -3.12 -12.91 -9.45
N ARG A 177 -2.16 -11.98 -9.41
CA ARG A 177 -2.11 -10.91 -8.42
C ARG A 177 -1.96 -9.56 -9.10
N LEU A 178 -2.48 -8.52 -8.45
CA LEU A 178 -2.51 -7.16 -8.95
C LEU A 178 -1.83 -6.24 -7.92
N PHE A 179 -0.85 -5.47 -8.37
CA PHE A 179 -0.35 -4.30 -7.65
C PHE A 179 -0.79 -3.06 -8.42
N SER A 180 -1.69 -2.27 -7.86
CA SER A 180 -2.32 -1.14 -8.56
C SER A 180 -2.38 0.12 -7.71
N THR A 181 -2.70 1.20 -8.40
CA THR A 181 -3.12 2.47 -7.79
C THR A 181 -4.61 2.65 -8.02
N LEU A 182 -5.33 3.25 -7.07
CA LEU A 182 -6.77 3.49 -7.24
C LEU A 182 -7.06 4.68 -8.18
N ALA A 183 -6.21 5.70 -8.14
CA ALA A 183 -6.14 6.72 -9.18
C ALA A 183 -5.06 6.34 -10.20
N PRO A 184 -5.17 6.71 -11.48
CA PRO A 184 -4.15 6.37 -12.47
C PRO A 184 -2.76 6.87 -12.08
N ALA A 185 -1.76 5.98 -12.14
CA ALA A 185 -0.36 6.35 -12.00
C ALA A 185 0.07 7.29 -13.14
N THR A 186 0.97 8.22 -12.84
CA THR A 186 1.61 9.11 -13.83
C THR A 186 2.51 8.34 -14.77
N SER A 187 3.27 7.38 -14.23
CA SER A 187 4.01 6.40 -15.01
C SER A 187 4.27 5.15 -14.17
N TRP A 188 4.73 4.08 -14.82
CA TRP A 188 5.00 2.80 -14.19
C TRP A 188 6.20 2.14 -14.87
N ASP A 189 6.85 1.20 -14.20
CA ASP A 189 7.72 0.23 -14.87
C ASP A 189 7.78 -1.06 -14.05
N THR A 190 8.35 -2.09 -14.65
CA THR A 190 8.77 -3.28 -13.90
C THR A 190 10.19 -3.62 -14.32
N ASN A 191 11.06 -3.88 -13.34
CA ASN A 191 12.47 -4.14 -13.56
C ASN A 191 12.99 -5.13 -12.50
N SER A 192 14.29 -5.43 -12.51
CA SER A 192 14.94 -6.29 -11.51
C SER A 192 15.86 -5.51 -10.56
N ASP A 193 15.86 -4.18 -10.64
CA ASP A 193 16.75 -3.28 -9.92
C ASP A 193 16.16 -2.89 -8.55
N ARG A 194 16.52 -3.69 -7.54
CA ARG A 194 16.15 -3.41 -6.15
C ARG A 194 16.85 -2.17 -5.56
N ALA A 195 17.93 -1.67 -6.18
CA ALA A 195 18.65 -0.52 -5.65
C ALA A 195 17.82 0.77 -5.74
N ARG A 196 16.88 0.85 -6.70
CA ARG A 196 15.94 1.98 -6.83
C ARG A 196 15.10 2.23 -5.57
N LEU A 197 14.85 1.21 -4.75
CA LEU A 197 14.10 1.36 -3.50
C LEU A 197 14.83 2.23 -2.47
N VAL A 198 16.16 2.28 -2.56
CA VAL A 198 17.05 2.97 -1.60
C VAL A 198 17.90 4.06 -2.25
N ALA A 199 17.70 4.32 -3.55
CA ALA A 199 18.45 5.30 -4.31
C ALA A 199 18.32 6.71 -3.71
N HIS A 200 19.41 7.47 -3.75
CA HIS A 200 19.43 8.86 -3.31
C HIS A 200 18.79 9.80 -4.34
N GLU A 201 18.98 9.51 -5.62
CA GLU A 201 18.45 10.30 -6.74
C GLU A 201 17.12 9.73 -7.23
N SER A 202 16.27 10.62 -7.72
CA SER A 202 14.95 10.26 -8.25
C SER A 202 15.08 9.37 -9.50
N PRO A 203 14.25 8.31 -9.60
CA PRO A 203 14.11 7.56 -10.86
C PRO A 203 13.55 8.40 -12.01
N GLY A 204 12.91 9.55 -11.70
CA GLY A 204 12.21 10.36 -12.67
C GLY A 204 10.97 9.65 -13.24
N VAL A 205 10.51 10.12 -14.40
CA VAL A 205 9.38 9.49 -15.08
C VAL A 205 9.78 8.09 -15.56
N LEU A 206 9.07 7.08 -15.04
CA LEU A 206 9.24 5.68 -15.42
C LEU A 206 8.89 5.41 -16.90
N SER A 207 9.47 4.34 -17.46
CA SER A 207 9.47 4.02 -18.88
C SER A 207 8.14 3.49 -19.45
N ASN A 208 7.19 3.09 -18.60
CA ASN A 208 5.96 2.39 -18.97
C ASN A 208 6.23 1.07 -19.71
N THR A 209 7.26 0.35 -19.29
CA THR A 209 7.69 -0.92 -19.89
C THR A 209 7.77 -2.05 -18.87
N VAL A 210 7.73 -3.28 -19.41
CA VAL A 210 8.06 -4.49 -18.66
C VAL A 210 9.47 -4.93 -19.02
N GLU A 211 10.40 -4.76 -18.09
CA GLU A 211 11.80 -5.19 -18.20
C GLU A 211 12.05 -6.37 -17.26
N SER A 212 11.45 -7.52 -17.59
CA SER A 212 11.80 -8.77 -16.90
C SER A 212 11.91 -9.92 -17.89
N LEU A 213 13.14 -10.38 -18.09
CA LEU A 213 13.45 -11.66 -18.72
C LEU A 213 14.28 -12.47 -17.72
N GLY A 214 13.63 -13.05 -16.70
CA GLY A 214 14.17 -14.18 -15.93
C GLY A 214 14.60 -13.93 -14.47
N SER A 215 14.18 -12.85 -13.80
CA SER A 215 14.50 -12.65 -12.37
C SER A 215 13.36 -12.05 -11.55
N ASP A 216 13.55 -11.96 -10.22
CA ASP A 216 12.59 -11.44 -9.23
C ASP A 216 12.13 -10.00 -9.57
N PRO A 217 10.94 -9.81 -10.17
CA PRO A 217 10.57 -8.51 -10.67
C PRO A 217 10.08 -7.60 -9.54
N VAL A 218 10.47 -6.33 -9.63
CA VAL A 218 9.96 -5.21 -8.84
C VAL A 218 9.07 -4.38 -9.75
N GLY A 219 7.85 -4.09 -9.29
CA GLY A 219 6.95 -3.15 -9.94
C GLY A 219 7.05 -1.79 -9.27
N ALA A 220 7.09 -0.73 -10.07
CA ALA A 220 7.05 0.65 -9.61
C ALA A 220 5.84 1.37 -10.18
N LEU A 221 5.08 2.04 -9.31
CA LEU A 221 3.97 2.92 -9.67
C LEU A 221 4.26 4.33 -9.18
N HIS A 222 4.39 5.27 -10.12
CA HIS A 222 4.76 6.66 -9.86
C HIS A 222 3.55 7.58 -9.93
N THR A 223 3.44 8.52 -9.00
CA THR A 223 2.46 9.62 -9.04
C THR A 223 3.15 10.96 -8.83
N ALA A 224 2.95 11.89 -9.76
CA ALA A 224 3.35 13.28 -9.63
C ALA A 224 2.38 14.03 -8.70
N ILE A 225 2.91 14.67 -7.66
CA ILE A 225 2.18 15.46 -6.68
C ILE A 225 2.59 16.93 -6.78
N ASP A 226 1.58 17.81 -6.81
CA ASP A 226 1.71 19.25 -6.67
C ASP A 226 0.67 19.66 -5.63
N LEU A 227 1.09 20.40 -4.60
CA LEU A 227 0.21 20.86 -3.51
C LEU A 227 0.46 22.34 -3.23
N GLN A 228 -0.60 23.13 -3.28
CA GLN A 228 -0.64 24.47 -2.72
C GLN A 228 -0.57 24.43 -1.18
N PRO A 229 -0.25 25.55 -0.51
CA PRO A 229 -0.37 25.63 0.95
C PRO A 229 -1.75 25.16 1.43
N ASP A 230 -1.76 24.36 2.50
CA ASP A 230 -2.93 23.70 3.10
C ASP A 230 -3.68 22.69 2.20
N GLU A 231 -3.23 22.48 0.96
CA GLU A 231 -3.81 21.47 0.08
C GLU A 231 -3.48 20.07 0.56
N GLU A 232 -4.45 19.17 0.39
CA GLU A 232 -4.33 17.77 0.73
C GLU A 232 -4.67 16.83 -0.43
N ARG A 233 -4.02 15.67 -0.46
CA ARG A 233 -4.23 14.65 -1.48
C ARG A 233 -4.04 13.25 -0.91
N TRP A 234 -4.86 12.32 -1.40
CA TRP A 234 -4.69 10.89 -1.15
C TRP A 234 -4.03 10.20 -2.34
N VAL A 235 -3.11 9.29 -2.04
CA VAL A 235 -2.55 8.30 -2.97
C VAL A 235 -2.78 6.94 -2.35
N GLU A 236 -3.35 6.01 -3.11
CA GLU A 236 -3.76 4.70 -2.59
C GLU A 236 -3.22 3.60 -3.48
N TYR A 237 -2.45 2.69 -2.89
CA TYR A 237 -1.99 1.46 -3.49
C TYR A 237 -2.84 0.28 -3.00
N LEU A 238 -3.08 -0.66 -3.90
CA LEU A 238 -3.91 -1.83 -3.67
C LEU A 238 -3.20 -3.09 -4.19
N CYS A 239 -3.08 -4.08 -3.31
CA CYS A 239 -2.61 -5.42 -3.66
C CYS A 239 -3.79 -6.39 -3.59
N VAL A 240 -4.12 -7.07 -4.70
CA VAL A 240 -5.23 -8.06 -4.76
C VAL A 240 -4.71 -9.40 -5.27
N LEU A 241 -5.23 -10.50 -4.75
CA LEU A 241 -5.00 -11.85 -5.27
C LEU A 241 -6.30 -12.49 -5.75
N SER A 242 -6.18 -13.23 -6.87
CA SER A 242 -7.13 -14.23 -7.33
C SER A 242 -6.36 -15.54 -7.56
N PRO A 243 -6.67 -16.62 -6.82
CA PRO A 243 -6.05 -17.93 -7.03
C PRO A 243 -6.71 -18.74 -8.17
N VAL A 244 -7.57 -18.14 -8.99
CA VAL A 244 -8.39 -18.86 -9.99
C VAL A 244 -8.07 -18.43 -11.42
N SER A 245 -8.22 -17.15 -11.73
CA SER A 245 -7.98 -16.62 -13.08
C SER A 245 -7.80 -15.10 -13.10
N VAL A 246 -7.38 -14.57 -14.26
CA VAL A 246 -7.35 -13.12 -14.55
C VAL A 246 -8.78 -12.53 -14.53
N THR A 247 -9.78 -13.25 -15.03
CA THR A 247 -11.18 -12.79 -15.00
C THR A 247 -11.68 -12.66 -13.57
N ASP A 248 -11.34 -13.62 -12.70
CA ASP A 248 -11.66 -13.58 -11.28
C ASP A 248 -10.86 -12.50 -10.55
N LEU A 249 -9.65 -12.18 -10.99
CA LEU A 249 -8.89 -11.03 -10.47
C LEU A 249 -9.64 -9.72 -10.77
N ALA A 250 -10.16 -9.56 -11.98
CA ALA A 250 -10.95 -8.37 -12.33
C ALA A 250 -12.23 -8.28 -11.49
N ALA A 251 -12.91 -9.41 -11.25
CA ALA A 251 -14.08 -9.47 -10.36
C ALA A 251 -13.71 -9.15 -8.90
N ALA A 252 -12.61 -9.69 -8.39
CA ALA A 252 -12.08 -9.39 -7.06
C ALA A 252 -11.73 -7.91 -6.92
N ARG A 253 -11.04 -7.33 -7.90
CA ARG A 253 -10.71 -5.90 -7.93
C ARG A 253 -11.94 -5.00 -7.91
N LYS A 254 -13.03 -5.37 -8.60
CA LYS A 254 -14.32 -4.65 -8.58
C LYS A 254 -14.99 -4.69 -7.20
N ARG A 255 -14.77 -5.75 -6.42
CA ARG A 255 -15.26 -5.90 -5.04
C ARG A 255 -14.41 -5.16 -4.00
N CYS A 256 -13.27 -4.59 -4.39
CA CYS A 256 -12.42 -3.75 -3.55
C CYS A 256 -12.87 -2.29 -3.68
N PRO A 257 -13.55 -1.70 -2.68
CA PRO A 257 -14.01 -0.32 -2.77
C PRO A 257 -12.85 0.68 -2.62
N PRO A 258 -13.09 2.00 -2.78
CA PRO A 258 -12.09 3.02 -2.45
C PRO A 258 -11.58 2.87 -1.02
N GLY A 259 -10.31 3.23 -0.77
CA GLY A 259 -9.64 2.90 0.50
C GLY A 259 -10.34 3.45 1.74
N LYS A 260 -10.94 4.66 1.66
CA LYS A 260 -11.74 5.23 2.75
C LYS A 260 -12.91 4.33 3.15
N LYS A 261 -13.64 3.79 2.17
CA LYS A 261 -14.78 2.90 2.41
C LYS A 261 -14.31 1.53 2.90
N ALA A 262 -13.27 0.98 2.29
CA ALA A 262 -12.67 -0.29 2.72
C ALA A 262 -12.22 -0.25 4.18
N LEU A 263 -11.58 0.85 4.59
CA LEU A 263 -11.12 1.05 5.97
C LEU A 263 -12.29 1.19 6.94
N HIS A 264 -13.33 1.91 6.55
CA HIS A 264 -14.54 2.04 7.37
C HIS A 264 -15.21 0.68 7.62
N GLU A 265 -15.38 -0.13 6.57
CA GLU A 265 -15.97 -1.48 6.67
C GLU A 265 -15.09 -2.41 7.51
N THR A 266 -13.76 -2.33 7.34
CA THR A 266 -12.79 -3.12 8.12
C THR A 266 -12.85 -2.74 9.59
N SER A 267 -12.84 -1.44 9.90
CA SER A 267 -12.95 -0.94 11.26
C SER A 267 -14.27 -1.38 11.89
N ALA A 268 -15.39 -1.19 11.19
CA ALA A 268 -16.71 -1.58 11.69
C ALA A 268 -16.78 -3.08 12.03
N TYR A 269 -16.20 -3.96 11.21
CA TYR A 269 -16.12 -5.39 11.52
C TYR A 269 -15.38 -5.64 12.83
N TYR A 270 -14.16 -5.10 12.98
CA TYR A 270 -13.34 -5.33 14.16
C TYR A 270 -13.99 -4.76 15.43
N TRP A 271 -14.57 -3.57 15.36
CA TRP A 271 -15.24 -2.96 16.51
C TRP A 271 -16.53 -3.68 16.90
N ASN A 272 -17.31 -4.18 15.95
CA ASN A 272 -18.46 -5.02 16.26
C ASN A 272 -18.02 -6.33 16.94
N TYR A 273 -16.91 -6.93 16.50
CA TYR A 273 -16.39 -8.15 17.11
C TYR A 273 -15.84 -7.91 18.53
N LEU A 274 -15.04 -6.86 18.72
CA LEU A 274 -14.40 -6.53 20.00
C LEU A 274 -15.37 -5.95 21.04
N SER A 275 -16.54 -5.44 20.62
CA SER A 275 -17.56 -4.93 21.55
C SER A 275 -18.56 -5.99 22.00
N GLN A 276 -18.54 -7.18 21.37
CA GLN A 276 -19.37 -8.33 21.74
C GLN A 276 -18.70 -9.24 22.79
N SER A 277 -17.45 -8.98 23.14
CA SER A 277 -16.68 -9.64 24.21
C SER A 277 -16.69 -8.86 25.50
#